data_AF-A0A5J4R9X7-F1
#
_entry.id   AF-A0A5J4R9X7-F1
#
_cell.length_a   1.000
_cell.length_b   1.000
_cell.length_c   1.000
_cell.angle_alpha   90.00
_cell.angle_beta   90.00
_cell.angle_gamma   90.00
#
_symmetry.space_group_name_H-M   'P 1'
#
loop_
_entity.id
_entity.type
_entity.pdbx_description
1 polymer ?
#
loop_
_entity_poly.entity_id
_entity_poly.type
_entity_poly.pdbx_seq_one_letter_code
_entity_poly.pdbx_strand_id
1 'polypeptide(L)'
;IRGHGETAIDALNQTWKKELPWIHPPIPLLPAVLKRIREKQIEAMIIAPLWPGKLWYTEQVNENVQSHMLGWSNEILEPGTSLIKKNLKLLPGKICYFLMDRRPGREEDLRERF
;
A
#
# COMPACT_ATOMS: atom_id res chain seq x y z
N ILE A 1 -14.51 21.55 25.14
CA ILE A 1 -13.73 21.10 23.97
C ILE A 1 -14.71 20.37 23.05
N ARG A 2 -15.11 20.97 21.93
CA ARG A 2 -16.02 20.34 20.97
C ARG A 2 -15.24 19.20 20.30
N GLY A 3 -15.64 17.96 20.52
CA GLY A 3 -15.06 16.83 19.81
C GLY A 3 -15.36 16.99 18.33
N HIS A 4 -14.33 17.27 17.52
CA HIS A 4 -14.43 17.01 16.10
C HIS A 4 -14.68 15.52 15.96
N GLY A 5 -15.86 15.15 15.46
CA GLY A 5 -16.21 13.76 15.20
C GLY A 5 -15.33 13.24 14.07
N GLU A 6 -14.17 12.69 14.41
CA GLU A 6 -13.31 12.02 13.45
C GLU A 6 -14.02 10.75 13.00
N THR A 7 -14.43 10.71 11.74
CA THR A 7 -15.03 9.53 11.14
C THR A 7 -13.90 8.71 10.53
N ALA A 8 -13.65 7.51 11.08
CA ALA A 8 -12.75 6.55 10.48
C ALA A 8 -13.52 5.73 9.42
N ILE A 9 -12.94 5.58 8.24
CA ILE A 9 -13.46 4.72 7.16
C ILE A 9 -12.47 3.58 6.96
N ASP A 10 -12.98 2.35 6.82
CA ASP A 10 -12.14 1.22 6.46
C ASP A 10 -11.65 1.34 5.02
N ALA A 11 -10.33 1.51 4.86
CA ALA A 11 -9.66 1.65 3.57
C ALA A 11 -9.89 0.46 2.62
N LEU A 12 -10.14 -0.75 3.15
CA LEU A 12 -10.44 -1.93 2.33
C LEU A 12 -11.85 -1.86 1.73
N ASN A 13 -12.76 -1.15 2.39
CA ASN A 13 -14.15 -0.97 1.97
C ASN A 13 -14.38 0.35 1.22
N GLN A 14 -13.44 1.29 1.28
CA GLN A 14 -13.49 2.54 0.54
C GLN A 14 -13.43 2.31 -0.97
N THR A 15 -14.19 3.12 -1.71
CA THR A 15 -14.15 3.16 -3.17
C THR A 15 -13.23 4.31 -3.60
N TRP A 16 -12.07 3.97 -4.13
CA TRP A 16 -11.06 4.93 -4.60
C TRP A 16 -11.37 5.34 -6.04
N LYS A 17 -12.17 6.39 -6.22
CA LYS A 17 -12.57 6.90 -7.55
C LYS A 17 -11.78 8.16 -7.90
N LYS A 18 -11.01 8.11 -9.01
CA LYS A 18 -10.20 9.24 -9.51
C LYS A 18 -9.16 9.74 -8.50
N GLU A 19 -8.73 8.88 -7.60
CA GLU A 19 -7.71 9.15 -6.60
C GLU A 19 -6.55 8.18 -6.80
N LEU A 20 -5.34 8.64 -6.49
CA LEU A 20 -4.14 7.80 -6.42
C LEU A 20 -3.77 7.61 -4.94
N PRO A 21 -4.36 6.63 -4.23
CA PRO A 21 -4.12 6.45 -2.81
C PRO A 21 -2.65 6.13 -2.52
N TRP A 22 -2.11 6.81 -1.50
CA TRP A 22 -0.83 6.46 -0.91
C TRP A 22 -1.06 5.58 0.31
N ILE A 23 -0.63 4.32 0.22
CA ILE A 23 -0.98 3.26 1.15
C ILE A 23 0.29 2.79 1.87
N HIS A 24 0.31 2.94 3.19
CA HIS A 24 1.31 2.33 4.06
C HIS A 24 0.62 1.31 4.98
N PRO A 25 0.28 0.12 4.47
CA PRO A 25 -0.54 -0.82 5.22
C PRO A 25 0.28 -1.51 6.32
N PRO A 26 -0.36 -1.86 7.44
CA PRO A 26 0.23 -2.84 8.36
C PRO A 26 0.59 -4.11 7.59
N ILE A 27 1.78 -4.68 7.86
CA ILE A 27 2.26 -5.89 7.14
C ILE A 27 1.23 -7.03 7.12
N PRO A 28 0.50 -7.35 8.21
CA PRO A 28 -0.50 -8.42 8.16
C PRO A 28 -1.64 -8.16 7.17
N LEU A 29 -1.91 -6.89 6.83
CA LEU A 29 -2.96 -6.48 5.89
C LEU A 29 -2.45 -6.29 4.47
N LEU A 30 -1.13 -6.26 4.24
CA LEU A 30 -0.54 -6.07 2.92
C LEU A 30 -1.12 -7.04 1.86
N PRO A 31 -1.29 -8.35 2.12
CA PRO A 31 -1.93 -9.25 1.15
C PRO A 31 -3.37 -8.87 0.81
N ALA A 32 -4.15 -8.44 1.81
CA ALA A 32 -5.54 -8.01 1.60
C ALA A 32 -5.61 -6.73 0.76
N VAL A 33 -4.67 -5.80 0.97
CA VAL A 33 -4.55 -4.57 0.19
C VAL A 33 -4.17 -4.87 -1.25
N LEU A 34 -3.16 -5.71 -1.50
CA LEU A 34 -2.77 -6.12 -2.85
C LEU A 34 -3.94 -6.80 -3.58
N LYS A 35 -4.60 -7.76 -2.92
CA LYS A 35 -5.81 -8.40 -3.46
C LYS A 35 -6.87 -7.36 -3.83
N ARG A 36 -7.08 -6.34 -3.00
CA ARG A 36 -8.08 -5.29 -3.27
C ARG A 36 -7.70 -4.42 -4.47
N ILE A 37 -6.43 -4.04 -4.58
CA ILE A 37 -5.88 -3.28 -5.71
C ILE A 37 -6.09 -4.05 -7.01
N ARG A 38 -5.78 -5.35 -7.02
CA ARG A 38 -6.04 -6.23 -8.16
C ARG A 38 -7.51 -6.36 -8.51
N GLU A 39 -8.36 -6.67 -7.54
CA GLU A 39 -9.79 -6.92 -7.77
C GLU A 39 -10.55 -5.67 -8.21
N LYS A 40 -10.16 -4.51 -7.70
CA LYS A 40 -10.79 -3.22 -8.02
C LYS A 40 -10.06 -2.43 -9.08
N GLN A 41 -8.95 -2.96 -9.59
CA GLN A 41 -8.11 -2.33 -10.61
C GLN A 41 -7.77 -0.88 -10.20
N ILE A 42 -7.32 -0.72 -8.96
CA ILE A 42 -7.00 0.58 -8.36
C ILE A 42 -5.55 0.90 -8.74
N GLU A 43 -5.32 2.08 -9.29
CA GLU A 43 -3.97 2.63 -9.37
C GLU A 43 -3.58 3.11 -7.96
N ALA A 44 -2.45 2.67 -7.42
CA ALA A 44 -2.07 2.96 -6.04
C ALA A 44 -0.56 3.05 -5.83
N MET A 45 -0.18 3.91 -4.89
CA MET A 45 1.18 4.07 -4.40
C MET A 45 1.32 3.27 -3.09
N ILE A 46 2.07 2.16 -3.07
CA ILE A 46 2.27 1.36 -1.84
C ILE A 46 3.69 1.53 -1.31
N ILE A 47 3.81 1.81 -0.01
CA ILE A 47 5.08 1.66 0.73
C ILE A 47 5.05 0.34 1.47
N ALA A 48 6.00 -0.54 1.18
CA ALA A 48 6.09 -1.84 1.82
C ALA A 48 7.54 -2.33 1.89
N PRO A 49 7.84 -3.27 2.80
CA PRO A 49 9.14 -3.93 2.81
C PRO A 49 9.38 -4.73 1.53
N LEU A 50 10.63 -4.79 1.08
CA LEU A 50 11.08 -5.66 0.00
C LEU A 50 11.52 -7.01 0.58
N TRP A 51 10.61 -7.99 0.65
CA TRP A 51 10.87 -9.31 1.22
C TRP A 51 10.60 -10.45 0.23
N PRO A 52 11.58 -10.84 -0.60
CA PRO A 52 11.43 -11.89 -1.63
C PRO A 52 10.93 -13.24 -1.10
N GLY A 53 11.18 -13.54 0.18
CA GLY A 53 10.75 -14.78 0.84
C GLY A 53 9.30 -14.79 1.35
N LYS A 54 8.50 -13.75 1.09
CA LYS A 54 7.07 -13.73 1.47
C LYS A 54 6.17 -14.07 0.30
N LEU A 55 5.07 -14.78 0.58
CA LEU A 55 4.10 -15.19 -0.43
C LEU A 55 3.55 -14.02 -1.25
N TRP A 56 3.26 -12.89 -0.58
CA TRP A 56 2.75 -11.68 -1.22
C TRP A 56 3.77 -10.94 -2.09
N TYR A 57 5.06 -11.30 -2.04
CA TYR A 57 6.08 -10.67 -2.88
C TYR A 57 5.79 -10.86 -4.36
N THR A 58 5.35 -12.06 -4.75
CA THR A 58 5.00 -12.35 -6.14
C THR A 58 3.81 -11.50 -6.61
N GLU A 59 2.77 -11.35 -5.79
CA GLU A 59 1.63 -10.48 -6.09
C GLU A 59 2.07 -9.02 -6.23
N GLN A 60 2.89 -8.54 -5.30
CA GLN A 60 3.44 -7.18 -5.34
C GLN A 60 4.24 -6.92 -6.62
N VAL A 61 5.15 -7.81 -7.00
CA VAL A 61 5.98 -7.64 -8.20
C VAL A 61 5.15 -7.75 -9.47
N ASN A 62 4.14 -8.62 -9.49
CA ASN A 62 3.25 -8.78 -10.64
C ASN A 62 2.43 -7.52 -10.89
N GLU A 63 1.87 -6.89 -9.85
CA GLU A 63 1.02 -5.71 -9.99
C GLU A 63 1.82 -4.41 -10.17
N ASN A 64 3.10 -4.43 -9.81
CA ASN A 64 3.99 -3.29 -9.86
C ASN A 64 4.38 -2.89 -11.29
N VAL A 65 4.23 -1.60 -11.60
CA VAL A 65 4.77 -0.98 -12.82
C VAL A 65 6.15 -0.39 -12.57
N GLN A 66 6.35 0.24 -11.42
CA GLN A 66 7.61 0.89 -11.08
C GLN A 66 7.86 0.82 -9.58
N SER A 67 9.05 0.38 -9.19
CA SER A 67 9.48 0.43 -7.79
C SER A 67 10.73 1.27 -7.61
N HIS A 68 10.83 1.89 -6.43
CA HIS A 68 12.00 2.66 -6.00
C HIS A 68 12.39 2.27 -4.58
N MET A 69 13.68 2.04 -4.34
CA MET A 69 14.20 1.74 -3.01
C MET A 69 14.28 3.04 -2.19
N LEU A 70 13.64 3.07 -1.03
CA LEU A 70 13.68 4.23 -0.14
C LEU A 70 14.89 4.18 0.80
N GLY A 71 15.30 2.99 1.24
CA GLY A 71 16.44 2.79 2.14
C GLY A 71 16.24 1.59 3.05
N TRP A 72 17.13 1.43 4.04
CA TRP A 72 16.93 0.44 5.09
C TRP A 72 15.90 0.91 6.10
N SER A 73 15.13 -0.02 6.66
CA SER A 73 14.03 0.31 7.57
C SER A 73 14.48 1.07 8.83
N ASN A 74 15.67 0.81 9.35
CA ASN A 74 16.24 1.51 10.50
C ASN A 74 16.80 2.90 10.15
N GLU A 75 16.94 3.22 8.87
CA GLU A 75 17.38 4.54 8.39
C GLU A 75 16.19 5.45 8.11
N ILE A 76 15.04 4.89 7.69
CA ILE A 76 13.90 5.68 7.21
C ILE A 76 12.67 5.64 8.13
N LEU A 77 12.55 4.64 9.01
CA LEU A 77 11.41 4.52 9.92
C LEU A 77 11.81 4.93 11.33
N GLU A 78 10.95 5.69 11.99
CA GLU A 78 11.06 5.99 13.41
C GLU A 78 10.19 5.02 14.23
N PRO A 79 10.71 4.45 15.34
CA PRO A 79 9.91 3.62 16.24
C PRO A 79 8.78 4.42 16.88
N GLY A 80 7.53 3.99 16.71
CA GLY A 80 6.40 4.59 17.42
C GLY A 80 6.44 4.32 18.93
N THR A 81 5.77 5.17 19.73
CA THR A 81 5.76 5.09 21.21
C THR A 81 5.37 3.71 21.75
N SER A 82 4.41 3.02 21.12
CA SER A 82 4.00 1.66 21.50
C SER A 82 5.12 0.63 21.31
N LEU A 83 5.88 0.79 20.23
CA LEU A 83 6.99 -0.09 19.85
C LEU A 83 8.15 0.05 20.84
N ILE A 84 8.46 1.31 21.22
CA ILE A 84 9.44 1.65 22.27
C ILE A 84 9.02 1.07 23.62
N LYS A 85 7.78 1.33 24.06
CA LYS A 85 7.26 0.84 25.35
C LYS A 85 7.32 -0.69 25.49
N LYS A 86 7.17 -1.41 24.38
CA LYS A 86 7.21 -2.87 24.33
C LYS A 86 8.61 -3.44 24.05
N ASN A 87 9.64 -2.59 23.94
CA ASN A 87 11.00 -2.97 23.54
C ASN A 87 11.03 -3.84 22.28
N LEU A 88 10.15 -3.52 21.32
CA LEU A 88 10.08 -4.20 20.03
C LEU A 88 11.05 -3.54 19.05
N LYS A 89 11.47 -4.28 18.03
CA LYS A 89 12.32 -3.76 16.95
C LYS A 89 11.49 -3.34 15.75
N LEU A 90 12.01 -2.41 14.97
CA LEU A 90 11.48 -2.11 13.65
C LEU A 90 11.56 -3.35 12.76
N LEU A 91 10.68 -3.37 11.76
CA LEU A 91 10.64 -4.40 10.74
C LEU A 91 11.96 -4.39 9.97
N PRO A 92 12.66 -5.52 9.80
CA PRO A 92 13.97 -5.53 9.15
C PRO A 92 13.85 -5.41 7.63
N GLY A 93 14.93 -4.98 6.97
CA GLY A 93 15.08 -5.04 5.51
C GLY A 93 14.92 -3.69 4.81
N LYS A 94 14.94 -3.74 3.48
CA LYS A 94 14.77 -2.56 2.63
C LYS A 94 13.30 -2.21 2.51
N ILE A 95 12.98 -0.93 2.56
CA ILE A 95 11.65 -0.43 2.25
C ILE A 95 11.65 0.11 0.83
N CYS A 96 10.60 -0.22 0.10
CA CYS A 96 10.40 0.22 -1.27
C CYS A 96 9.05 0.92 -1.40
N TYR A 97 9.04 1.89 -2.31
CA TYR A 97 7.85 2.42 -2.91
C TYR A 97 7.53 1.60 -4.17
N PHE A 98 6.26 1.23 -4.35
CA PHE A 98 5.72 0.50 -5.50
C PHE A 98 4.55 1.27 -6.10
N LEU A 99 4.62 1.53 -7.41
CA LEU A 99 3.50 2.03 -8.20
C LEU A 99 2.73 0.82 -8.75
N MET A 100 1.51 0.63 -8.26
CA MET A 100 0.56 -0.35 -8.77
C MET A 100 -0.34 0.34 -9.80
N ASP A 101 -0.45 -0.25 -10.98
CA ASP A 101 -1.26 0.31 -12.05
C ASP A 101 -2.59 -0.43 -12.22
N ARG A 102 -3.60 0.32 -12.66
CA ARG A 102 -4.83 -0.20 -13.22
C ARG A 102 -4.48 -0.84 -14.55
N ARG A 103 -4.05 -2.11 -14.57
CA ARG A 103 -3.82 -2.82 -15.83
C ARG A 103 -5.10 -2.77 -16.68
N PRO A 104 -5.13 -2.05 -17.81
CA PRO A 104 -6.31 -2.08 -18.65
C PRO A 104 -6.31 -3.41 -19.38
N GLY A 105 -7.16 -4.33 -18.93
CA GLY A 105 -7.62 -5.40 -19.81
C GLY A 105 -8.38 -4.75 -20.96
N ARG A 106 -7.69 -4.53 -22.10
CA ARG A 106 -8.20 -4.21 -23.44
C ARG A 106 -9.40 -3.23 -23.50
N GLU A 107 -9.10 -1.99 -23.86
CA GLU A 107 -9.92 -1.18 -24.79
C GLU A 107 -11.42 -1.02 -24.50
N GLU A 108 -11.80 -0.56 -23.29
CA GLU A 108 -13.20 -0.11 -23.07
C GLU A 108 -13.34 1.27 -22.39
N ASP A 109 -12.28 1.90 -21.88
CA ASP A 109 -12.40 3.20 -21.16
C ASP A 109 -12.44 4.43 -22.10
N LEU A 110 -12.27 4.26 -23.42
CA LEU A 110 -12.32 5.37 -24.39
C LEU A 110 -13.72 5.67 -24.93
N ARG A 111 -14.75 4.91 -24.54
CA ARG A 111 -16.13 5.09 -25.07
C ARG A 111 -17.06 5.98 -24.25
N GLU A 112 -16.67 6.42 -23.06
CA GLU A 112 -17.53 7.30 -22.21
C GLU A 112 -17.15 8.79 -22.25
N ARG A 113 -16.52 9.26 -23.33
CA ARG A 113 -16.29 10.70 -23.56
C ARG A 113 -16.76 11.15 -24.94
N PHE A 114 -18.07 11.05 -25.19
CA PHE A 114 -18.78 11.90 -26.16
C PHE A 114 -20.21 12.13 -25.68
#